data_AF-A0A2E6FCI6-F1
#
_entry.id   AF-A0A2E6FCI6-F1
#
_cell.length_a   1.000
_cell.length_b   1.000
_cell.length_c   1.000
_cell.angle_alpha   90.00
_cell.angle_beta   90.00
_cell.angle_gamma   90.00
#
_symmetry.space_group_name_H-M   'P 1'
#
loop_
_entity.id
_entity.type
_entity.pdbx_description
1 polymer ?
#
loop_
_entity_poly.entity_id
_entity_poly.type
_entity_poly.pdbx_seq_one_letter_code
_entity_poly.pdbx_strand_id
1 'polypeptide(L)'
;MFYIFPQAIRKEDCEHIISECLVNLEDQFQEAVIDKEAIIDPSFRKTDVAFLNNSSPIQTNKISLFDNHPEHKNWYFEGDNKINKLVYSYVMEANKLFFNYNIDYFEPLQFARYQKDYFYDWHQDFLLDPNNHESRKLSLSLSLSDRDTYEGGYLEFFNGRNIDNKYGGYTEIVVNGTKLTKAETREQASLQGSVVVFDSRDWHRVTPIIKGTRYSLTCWTVGPNLR
;
A
#
# COMPACT_ATOMS: atom_id res chain seq x y z
N MET A 1 10.35 10.07 -0.40
CA MET A 1 11.15 9.64 0.76
C MET A 1 10.35 8.60 1.54
N PHE A 2 10.92 7.44 1.87
CA PHE A 2 10.16 6.31 2.43
C PHE A 2 10.85 5.71 3.65
N TYR A 3 10.07 5.02 4.47
CA TYR A 3 10.49 4.25 5.64
C TYR A 3 10.21 2.76 5.40
N ILE A 4 11.16 1.88 5.69
CA ILE A 4 11.02 0.43 5.50
C ILE A 4 11.11 -0.29 6.86
N PHE A 5 10.17 -1.21 7.10
CA PHE A 5 10.29 -2.26 8.09
C PHE A 5 10.54 -3.58 7.35
N PRO A 6 11.80 -4.03 7.21
CA PRO A 6 12.09 -5.24 6.46
C PRO A 6 11.58 -6.47 7.19
N GLN A 7 10.88 -7.36 6.49
CA GLN A 7 10.33 -8.62 7.06
C GLN A 7 9.58 -8.39 8.39
N ALA A 8 8.79 -7.30 8.45
CA ALA A 8 8.05 -6.92 9.65
C ALA A 8 6.98 -7.96 10.00
N ILE A 9 6.41 -8.60 8.98
CA ILE A 9 5.42 -9.66 9.11
C ILE A 9 6.08 -11.01 8.83
N ARG A 10 5.78 -12.04 9.64
CA ARG A 10 6.34 -13.39 9.43
C ARG A 10 5.79 -14.00 8.14
N LYS A 11 6.58 -14.84 7.48
CA LYS A 11 6.17 -15.53 6.24
C LYS A 11 4.85 -16.29 6.39
N GLU A 12 4.69 -17.03 7.48
CA GLU A 12 3.46 -17.79 7.79
C GLU A 12 2.22 -16.88 7.94
N ASP A 13 2.38 -15.69 8.52
CA ASP A 13 1.28 -14.73 8.64
C ASP A 13 0.94 -14.14 7.26
N CYS A 14 1.95 -13.86 6.41
CA CYS A 14 1.71 -13.43 5.03
C CYS A 14 0.95 -14.47 4.21
N GLU A 15 1.34 -15.74 4.31
CA GLU A 15 0.67 -16.86 3.63
C GLU A 15 -0.78 -17.02 4.09
N HIS A 16 -1.01 -16.91 5.41
CA HIS A 16 -2.34 -16.93 5.98
C HIS A 16 -3.20 -15.77 5.48
N ILE A 17 -2.66 -14.54 5.45
CA ILE A 17 -3.35 -13.36 4.91
C ILE A 17 -3.74 -13.57 3.45
N ILE A 18 -2.83 -14.07 2.60
CA ILE A 18 -3.13 -14.35 1.18
C ILE A 18 -4.28 -15.37 1.11
N SER A 19 -4.17 -16.48 1.85
CA SER A 19 -5.19 -17.54 1.84
C SER A 19 -6.57 -17.02 2.24
N GLU A 20 -6.66 -16.26 3.33
CA GLU A 20 -7.92 -15.66 3.79
C GLU A 20 -8.49 -14.66 2.78
N CYS A 21 -7.64 -13.80 2.20
CA CYS A 21 -8.10 -12.84 1.21
C CYS A 21 -8.61 -13.53 -0.06
N LEU A 22 -7.93 -14.58 -0.54
CA LEU A 22 -8.38 -15.35 -1.69
C LEU A 22 -9.71 -16.05 -1.38
N VAL A 23 -9.87 -16.67 -0.21
CA VAL A 23 -11.14 -17.34 0.15
C VAL A 23 -12.31 -16.36 0.22
N ASN A 24 -12.11 -15.15 0.74
CA ASN A 24 -13.21 -14.22 1.03
C ASN A 24 -13.45 -13.17 -0.05
N LEU A 25 -12.45 -12.87 -0.88
CA LEU A 25 -12.47 -11.75 -1.83
C LEU A 25 -12.32 -12.18 -3.29
N GLU A 26 -12.23 -13.48 -3.61
CA GLU A 26 -12.01 -13.94 -5.00
C GLU A 26 -13.05 -13.36 -5.97
N ASP A 27 -14.33 -13.45 -5.61
CA ASP A 27 -15.45 -12.94 -6.42
C ASP A 27 -15.58 -11.41 -6.40
N GLN A 28 -14.76 -10.72 -5.60
CA GLN A 28 -14.76 -9.26 -5.44
C GLN A 28 -13.60 -8.58 -6.17
N PHE A 29 -12.69 -9.35 -6.78
CA PHE A 29 -11.62 -8.79 -7.60
C PHE A 29 -12.19 -8.04 -8.80
N GLN A 30 -11.70 -6.82 -8.98
CA GLN A 30 -11.98 -5.98 -10.13
C GLN A 30 -10.67 -5.39 -10.66
N GLU A 31 -10.66 -5.03 -11.94
CA GLU A 31 -9.54 -4.28 -12.50
C GLU A 31 -9.44 -2.93 -11.80
N ALA A 32 -8.24 -2.59 -11.36
CA ALA A 32 -8.03 -1.39 -10.57
C ALA A 32 -8.11 -0.14 -11.44
N VAL A 33 -9.12 0.69 -11.18
CA VAL A 33 -9.33 1.98 -11.85
C VAL A 33 -8.77 3.13 -11.01
N ILE A 34 -8.31 4.20 -11.67
CA ILE A 34 -7.73 5.38 -11.02
C ILE A 34 -8.84 6.27 -10.39
N ASP A 35 -10.06 6.18 -10.91
CA ASP A 35 -11.29 6.84 -10.43
C ASP A 35 -12.52 6.10 -10.98
N LYS A 36 -13.70 6.25 -10.36
CA LYS A 36 -14.96 5.65 -10.84
C LYS A 36 -15.38 6.15 -12.22
N GLU A 37 -14.86 7.30 -12.64
CA GLU A 37 -15.01 7.88 -13.98
C GLU A 37 -13.71 7.83 -14.81
N ALA A 38 -12.62 7.25 -14.27
CA ALA A 38 -11.34 7.21 -14.98
C ALA A 38 -11.36 6.20 -16.12
N ILE A 39 -10.64 6.57 -17.17
CA ILE A 39 -10.34 5.70 -18.31
C ILE A 39 -9.46 4.56 -17.81
N ILE A 40 -9.91 3.32 -18.01
CA ILE A 40 -9.04 2.14 -17.92
C ILE A 40 -8.02 2.25 -19.05
N ASP A 41 -6.80 2.63 -18.71
CA ASP A 41 -5.67 2.60 -19.63
C ASP A 41 -4.78 1.39 -19.30
N PRO A 42 -4.94 0.26 -20.03
CA PRO A 42 -4.14 -0.93 -19.81
C PRO A 42 -2.66 -0.73 -20.19
N SER A 43 -2.30 0.38 -20.85
CA SER A 43 -0.91 0.76 -21.08
C SER A 43 -0.26 1.43 -19.87
N PHE A 44 -1.06 1.86 -18.89
CA PHE A 44 -0.60 2.54 -17.68
C PHE A 44 -0.71 1.66 -16.42
N ARG A 45 -1.75 0.85 -16.32
CA ARG A 45 -1.96 -0.07 -15.19
C ARG A 45 -2.66 -1.34 -15.62
N LYS A 46 -2.22 -2.46 -15.05
CA LYS A 46 -2.93 -3.73 -15.09
C LYS A 46 -2.79 -4.40 -13.74
N THR A 47 -3.87 -4.44 -12.96
CA THR A 47 -3.87 -4.97 -11.59
C THR A 47 -5.29 -5.40 -11.20
N ASP A 48 -5.45 -6.57 -10.60
CA ASP A 48 -6.72 -6.94 -9.97
C ASP A 48 -6.66 -6.48 -8.50
N VAL A 49 -7.69 -5.80 -8.02
CA VAL A 49 -7.80 -5.37 -6.63
C VAL A 49 -9.13 -5.79 -6.03
N ALA A 50 -9.09 -6.15 -4.76
CA ALA A 50 -10.26 -6.26 -3.91
C ALA A 50 -10.01 -5.43 -2.64
N PHE A 51 -11.07 -4.93 -2.03
CA PHE A 51 -10.96 -4.14 -0.80
C PHE A 51 -11.47 -4.94 0.37
N LEU A 52 -10.74 -4.90 1.47
CA LEU A 52 -11.21 -5.42 2.75
C LEU A 52 -12.23 -4.41 3.29
N ASN A 53 -13.45 -4.48 2.76
CA ASN A 53 -14.56 -3.63 3.17
C ASN A 53 -15.04 -4.04 4.56
N ASN A 54 -14.98 -3.14 5.53
CA ASN A 54 -15.84 -3.21 6.71
C ASN A 54 -17.28 -3.08 6.20
N SER A 55 -18.02 -4.19 6.14
CA SER A 55 -19.41 -4.18 5.72
C SER A 55 -20.23 -3.30 6.65
N SER A 56 -20.62 -2.09 6.24
CA SER A 56 -21.88 -1.48 6.65
C SER A 56 -22.38 -0.50 5.58
N PRO A 57 -23.71 -0.40 5.32
CA PRO A 57 -24.27 0.44 4.27
C PRO A 57 -24.34 1.93 4.63
N ILE A 58 -23.50 2.41 5.55
CA ILE A 58 -23.45 3.83 5.91
C ILE A 58 -22.25 4.44 5.19
N GLN A 59 -22.57 5.26 4.20
CA GLN A 59 -21.69 6.29 3.65
C GLN A 59 -20.97 7.02 4.79
N THR A 60 -19.70 6.66 5.01
CA THR A 60 -18.57 7.58 5.17
C THR A 60 -17.30 6.72 5.23
N ASN A 61 -16.44 6.84 4.21
CA ASN A 61 -15.12 6.20 4.11
C ASN A 61 -14.11 6.75 5.15
N LYS A 62 -14.54 7.09 6.36
CA LYS A 62 -13.72 7.70 7.41
C LYS A 62 -13.69 6.78 8.63
N ILE A 63 -12.62 6.00 8.79
CA ILE A 63 -12.35 5.30 10.05
C ILE A 63 -11.67 6.31 10.98
N SER A 64 -12.47 7.02 11.80
CA SER A 64 -11.92 7.95 12.78
C SER A 64 -11.03 7.18 13.78
N LEU A 65 -9.85 7.72 14.08
CA LEU A 65 -8.94 7.15 15.07
C LEU A 65 -9.34 7.49 16.52
N PHE A 66 -10.44 8.23 16.68
CA PHE A 66 -10.91 8.77 17.96
C PHE A 66 -12.44 8.85 18.00
N ASP A 67 -13.13 7.75 18.24
CA ASP A 67 -14.54 7.81 18.67
C ASP A 67 -14.79 6.94 19.90
N ASN A 68 -14.71 7.57 21.07
CA ASN A 68 -15.47 7.19 22.24
C ASN A 68 -16.83 7.91 22.15
N HIS A 69 -17.78 7.38 21.37
CA HIS A 69 -19.18 7.81 21.43
C HIS A 69 -20.10 6.61 21.68
N PRO A 70 -20.96 6.65 22.72
CA PRO A 70 -21.55 5.44 23.28
C PRO A 70 -22.97 5.18 22.78
N GLU A 71 -23.19 5.07 21.48
CA GLU A 71 -24.38 4.40 20.97
C GLU A 71 -24.19 4.14 19.49
N HIS A 72 -23.88 2.90 19.11
CA HIS A 72 -24.45 2.17 17.97
C HIS A 72 -23.73 0.81 17.87
N LYS A 73 -24.51 -0.26 18.12
CA LYS A 73 -24.10 -1.66 17.94
C LYS A 73 -24.21 -2.05 16.46
N ASN A 74 -23.23 -2.83 16.01
CA ASN A 74 -23.24 -3.79 14.88
C ASN A 74 -23.01 -3.25 13.46
N TRP A 75 -21.76 -3.36 12.97
CA TRP A 75 -21.33 -4.43 12.04
C TRP A 75 -19.79 -4.38 11.90
N TYR A 76 -19.11 -4.80 12.96
CA TYR A 76 -17.73 -5.26 12.85
C TYR A 76 -17.82 -6.72 12.41
N PHE A 77 -16.97 -7.17 11.48
CA PHE A 77 -16.73 -8.59 11.32
C PHE A 77 -16.57 -9.19 12.73
N GLU A 78 -17.39 -10.19 13.07
CA GLU A 78 -17.34 -10.78 14.41
C GLU A 78 -15.91 -11.28 14.69
N GLY A 79 -15.24 -10.60 15.62
CA GLY A 79 -13.91 -10.96 16.13
C GLY A 79 -12.73 -10.25 15.46
N ASP A 80 -12.26 -9.16 16.08
CA ASP A 80 -10.86 -8.72 16.06
C ASP A 80 -10.20 -8.50 14.67
N ASN A 81 -10.32 -7.29 14.11
CA ASN A 81 -9.62 -6.88 12.88
C ASN A 81 -8.10 -6.68 13.11
N LYS A 82 -7.39 -7.79 13.35
CA LYS A 82 -5.96 -7.84 13.64
C LYS A 82 -5.13 -7.32 12.47
N ILE A 83 -5.56 -7.56 11.23
CA ILE A 83 -4.81 -7.14 10.04
C ILE A 83 -4.81 -5.62 9.87
N ASN A 84 -5.97 -4.95 10.02
CA ASN A 84 -6.00 -3.49 9.97
C ASN A 84 -5.19 -2.90 11.12
N LYS A 85 -5.38 -3.41 12.35
CA LYS A 85 -4.59 -2.95 13.52
C LYS A 85 -3.07 -3.10 13.28
N LEU A 86 -2.65 -4.22 12.69
CA LEU A 86 -1.26 -4.50 12.35
C LEU A 86 -0.74 -3.55 11.29
N VAL A 87 -1.43 -3.40 10.16
CA VAL A 87 -1.00 -2.51 9.07
C VAL A 87 -0.98 -1.05 9.52
N TYR A 88 -2.01 -0.60 10.23
CA TYR A 88 -2.12 0.78 10.71
C TYR A 88 -1.04 1.12 11.74
N SER A 89 -0.64 0.16 12.59
CA SER A 89 0.41 0.41 13.58
C SER A 89 1.76 0.72 12.92
N TYR A 90 2.12 0.06 11.82
CA TYR A 90 3.34 0.38 11.07
C TYR A 90 3.28 1.76 10.41
N VAL A 91 2.11 2.16 9.88
CA VAL A 91 1.95 3.53 9.35
C VAL A 91 2.13 4.56 10.44
N MET A 92 1.49 4.37 11.60
CA MET A 92 1.59 5.31 12.73
C MET A 92 3.00 5.37 13.30
N GLU A 93 3.70 4.23 13.38
CA GLU A 93 5.09 4.18 13.84
C GLU A 93 6.02 4.91 12.87
N ALA A 94 5.92 4.63 11.56
CA ALA A 94 6.68 5.37 10.56
C ALA A 94 6.35 6.87 10.58
N ASN A 95 5.07 7.23 10.75
CA ASN A 95 4.66 8.62 10.85
C ASN A 95 5.33 9.30 12.06
N LYS A 96 5.29 8.67 13.24
CA LYS A 96 5.91 9.18 14.46
C LYS A 96 7.43 9.31 14.35
N LEU A 97 8.10 8.34 13.73
CA LEU A 97 9.56 8.30 13.64
C LEU A 97 10.12 9.22 12.55
N PHE A 98 9.34 9.51 11.51
CA PHE A 98 9.90 10.06 10.27
C PHE A 98 9.08 11.16 9.59
N PHE A 99 7.76 11.00 9.43
CA PHE A 99 6.96 11.89 8.57
C PHE A 99 6.27 13.04 9.33
N ASN A 100 5.82 12.77 10.57
CA ASN A 100 5.17 13.72 11.46
C ASN A 100 3.95 14.46 10.84
N TYR A 101 3.13 13.73 10.08
CA TYR A 101 1.85 14.25 9.57
C TYR A 101 0.73 14.16 10.60
N ASN A 102 -0.20 15.11 10.51
CA ASN A 102 -1.52 14.98 11.12
C ASN A 102 -2.35 14.01 10.27
N ILE A 103 -2.76 12.90 10.87
CA ILE A 103 -3.57 11.85 10.23
C ILE A 103 -4.89 11.77 10.99
N ASP A 104 -5.99 11.89 10.25
CA ASP A 104 -7.35 11.85 10.81
C ASP A 104 -7.96 10.45 10.70
N TYR A 105 -7.75 9.78 9.55
CA TYR A 105 -8.30 8.45 9.31
C TYR A 105 -7.50 7.63 8.29
N PHE A 106 -7.85 6.34 8.24
CA PHE A 106 -7.35 5.37 7.27
C PHE A 106 -8.42 5.02 6.24
N GLU A 107 -8.02 4.90 4.98
CA GLU A 107 -8.85 4.28 3.93
C GLU A 107 -8.84 2.75 4.05
N PRO A 108 -9.82 2.03 3.48
CA PRO A 108 -9.85 0.57 3.50
C PRO A 108 -8.58 -0.07 2.91
N LEU A 109 -8.16 -1.20 3.48
CA LEU A 109 -7.04 -1.97 2.93
C LEU A 109 -7.42 -2.51 1.54
N GLN A 110 -6.51 -2.31 0.59
CA GLN A 110 -6.61 -2.86 -0.75
C GLN A 110 -5.72 -4.09 -0.87
N PHE A 111 -6.30 -5.25 -1.16
CA PHE A 111 -5.60 -6.45 -1.54
C PHE A 111 -5.40 -6.46 -3.06
N ALA A 112 -4.15 -6.45 -3.50
CA ALA A 112 -3.78 -6.39 -4.91
C ALA A 112 -3.17 -7.71 -5.37
N ARG A 113 -3.60 -8.18 -6.54
CA ARG A 113 -3.08 -9.35 -7.26
C ARG A 113 -2.48 -8.90 -8.59
N TYR A 114 -1.20 -9.22 -8.77
CA TYR A 114 -0.45 -8.98 -10.00
C TYR A 114 -0.09 -10.31 -10.64
N GLN A 115 -0.63 -10.58 -11.82
CA GLN A 115 -0.33 -11.77 -12.62
C GLN A 115 0.77 -11.47 -13.65
N LYS A 116 1.15 -12.45 -14.46
CA LYS A 116 2.09 -12.21 -15.57
C LYS A 116 1.64 -11.02 -16.44
N ASP A 117 2.60 -10.16 -16.80
CA ASP A 117 2.43 -8.92 -17.56
C ASP A 117 1.63 -7.82 -16.83
N TYR A 118 1.26 -8.01 -15.55
CA TYR A 118 0.63 -6.98 -14.74
C TYR A 118 1.67 -6.00 -14.20
N PHE A 119 1.28 -4.74 -14.05
CA PHE A 119 2.14 -3.64 -13.61
C PHE A 119 1.28 -2.45 -13.14
N TYR A 120 1.95 -1.44 -12.58
CA TYR A 120 1.36 -0.12 -12.41
C TYR A 120 2.48 0.89 -12.65
N ASP A 121 2.41 1.64 -13.74
CA ASP A 121 3.49 2.55 -14.11
C ASP A 121 3.58 3.76 -13.15
N TRP A 122 4.56 4.62 -13.38
CA TRP A 122 4.82 5.80 -12.55
C TRP A 122 3.54 6.59 -12.28
N HIS A 123 3.20 6.74 -10.99
CA HIS A 123 2.07 7.51 -10.49
C HIS A 123 2.37 8.09 -9.11
N GLN A 124 1.43 8.89 -8.61
CA GLN A 124 1.36 9.37 -7.23
C GLN A 124 0.01 8.92 -6.65
N ASP A 125 -0.02 8.62 -5.35
CA ASP A 125 -1.25 8.28 -4.65
C ASP A 125 -1.97 9.51 -4.10
N PHE A 126 -1.31 10.66 -4.12
CA PHE A 126 -1.81 11.92 -3.58
C PHE A 126 -3.12 12.30 -4.25
N LEU A 127 -4.16 12.39 -3.42
CA LEU A 127 -5.48 12.86 -3.79
C LEU A 127 -5.80 14.07 -2.92
N LEU A 128 -6.12 15.19 -3.55
CA LEU A 128 -6.63 16.39 -2.87
C LEU A 128 -8.16 16.34 -2.92
N ASP A 129 -8.81 16.42 -1.76
CA ASP A 129 -10.24 16.67 -1.66
C ASP A 129 -10.47 18.16 -1.38
N PRO A 130 -10.81 18.97 -2.41
CA PRO A 130 -11.00 20.41 -2.23
C PRO A 130 -12.24 20.73 -1.40
N ASN A 131 -13.22 19.83 -1.32
CA ASN A 131 -14.48 20.06 -0.62
C ASN A 131 -14.33 19.84 0.89
N ASN A 132 -13.52 18.85 1.29
CA ASN A 132 -13.29 18.52 2.70
C ASN A 132 -11.99 19.12 3.27
N HIS A 133 -11.21 19.84 2.45
CA HIS A 133 -9.90 20.40 2.82
C HIS A 133 -8.92 19.34 3.36
N GLU A 134 -9.00 18.13 2.82
CA GLU A 134 -8.23 16.95 3.22
C GLU A 134 -7.41 16.43 2.03
N SER A 135 -6.33 15.72 2.34
CA SER A 135 -5.56 15.01 1.32
C SER A 135 -4.98 13.70 1.86
N ARG A 136 -4.72 12.75 0.96
CA ARG A 136 -3.88 11.59 1.30
C ARG A 136 -2.49 12.05 1.74
N LYS A 137 -1.95 11.41 2.79
CA LYS A 137 -0.67 11.75 3.44
C LYS A 137 0.37 10.68 3.22
N LEU A 138 0.10 9.50 3.76
CA LEU A 138 1.01 8.36 3.69
C LEU A 138 0.33 7.22 2.97
N SER A 139 1.12 6.55 2.14
CA SER A 139 0.81 5.27 1.53
C SER A 139 1.65 4.19 2.19
N LEU A 140 1.08 3.00 2.35
CA LEU A 140 1.81 1.81 2.77
C LEU A 140 1.66 0.73 1.72
N SER A 141 2.75 0.02 1.42
CA SER A 141 2.76 -1.24 0.68
C SER A 141 3.38 -2.34 1.53
N LEU A 142 2.63 -3.42 1.77
CA LEU A 142 3.08 -4.66 2.39
C LEU A 142 3.24 -5.75 1.32
N SER A 143 4.46 -6.26 1.16
CA SER A 143 4.77 -7.37 0.26
C SER A 143 4.35 -8.69 0.90
N LEU A 144 3.38 -9.41 0.32
CA LEU A 144 2.85 -10.65 0.91
C LEU A 144 3.41 -11.93 0.26
N SER A 145 3.74 -11.89 -1.03
CA SER A 145 4.30 -13.05 -1.74
C SER A 145 5.78 -13.26 -1.42
N ASP A 146 6.20 -14.51 -1.32
CA ASP A 146 7.62 -14.85 -1.34
C ASP A 146 8.24 -14.43 -2.69
N ARG A 147 9.29 -13.63 -2.61
CA ARG A 147 10.07 -13.12 -3.74
C ARG A 147 10.53 -14.24 -4.68
N ASP A 148 10.80 -15.44 -4.18
CA ASP A 148 11.29 -16.54 -5.01
C ASP A 148 10.18 -17.20 -5.86
N THR A 149 8.92 -16.86 -5.62
CA THR A 149 7.76 -17.40 -6.36
C THR A 149 7.35 -16.57 -7.57
N TYR A 150 7.93 -15.37 -7.76
CA TYR A 150 7.64 -14.49 -8.88
C TYR A 150 8.89 -13.72 -9.35
N GLU A 151 8.86 -13.25 -10.60
CA GLU A 151 9.92 -12.42 -11.18
C GLU A 151 9.34 -11.09 -11.64
N GLY A 152 10.06 -9.99 -11.47
CA GLY A 152 9.54 -8.64 -11.71
C GLY A 152 8.75 -8.12 -10.50
N GLY A 153 7.73 -7.27 -10.74
CA GLY A 153 6.81 -6.84 -9.68
C GLY A 153 7.39 -5.96 -8.58
N TYR A 154 8.53 -5.31 -8.84
CA TYR A 154 9.20 -4.49 -7.85
C TYR A 154 8.48 -3.16 -7.70
N LEU A 155 8.16 -2.80 -6.46
CA LEU A 155 7.88 -1.41 -6.11
C LEU A 155 9.13 -0.59 -6.46
N GLU A 156 9.03 0.60 -7.02
CA GLU A 156 10.17 1.47 -7.32
C GLU A 156 9.78 2.92 -7.03
N PHE A 157 10.72 3.69 -6.49
CA PHE A 157 10.54 5.12 -6.23
C PHE A 157 11.41 5.95 -7.15
N PHE A 158 10.84 7.02 -7.69
CA PHE A 158 11.52 7.92 -8.59
C PHE A 158 12.64 8.66 -7.87
N ASN A 159 13.86 8.63 -8.42
CA ASN A 159 15.00 9.37 -7.88
C ASN A 159 15.80 10.14 -8.94
N GLY A 160 15.13 10.53 -10.03
CA GLY A 160 15.74 11.19 -11.17
C GLY A 160 15.96 10.26 -12.37
N ARG A 161 16.59 10.82 -13.41
CA ARG A 161 16.96 10.08 -14.61
C ARG A 161 18.34 9.47 -14.42
N ASN A 162 18.48 8.18 -14.71
CA ASN A 162 19.79 7.54 -14.77
C ASN A 162 20.51 7.93 -16.08
N ILE A 163 21.78 7.54 -16.21
CA ILE A 163 22.67 7.86 -17.36
C ILE A 163 22.04 7.44 -18.71
N ASP A 164 21.25 6.37 -18.73
CA ASP A 164 20.55 5.90 -19.94
C ASP A 164 19.20 6.60 -20.18
N ASN A 165 18.96 7.74 -19.53
CA ASN A 165 17.70 8.50 -19.60
C ASN A 165 16.46 7.70 -19.16
N LYS A 166 16.65 6.54 -18.55
CA LYS A 166 15.60 5.72 -17.92
C LYS A 166 15.35 6.24 -16.51
N TYR A 167 14.08 6.31 -16.13
CA TYR A 167 13.69 6.64 -14.77
C TYR A 167 14.21 5.56 -13.81
N GLY A 168 15.05 5.98 -12.85
CA GLY A 168 15.64 5.09 -11.87
C GLY A 168 14.68 4.80 -10.73
N GLY A 169 14.67 3.55 -10.26
CA GLY A 169 13.98 3.10 -9.06
C GLY A 169 14.95 3.00 -7.88
N TYR A 170 14.58 3.64 -6.77
CA TYR A 170 15.24 3.67 -5.44
C TYR A 170 16.45 4.57 -5.28
N THR A 171 16.42 5.36 -4.19
CA THR A 171 17.58 6.02 -3.59
C THR A 171 18.28 5.09 -2.60
N GLU A 172 19.54 5.38 -2.28
CA GLU A 172 20.21 4.79 -1.11
C GLU A 172 19.46 5.23 0.16
N ILE A 173 19.26 4.30 1.09
CA ILE A 173 18.65 4.57 2.40
C ILE A 173 19.58 4.12 3.52
N VAL A 174 19.31 4.56 4.75
CA VAL A 174 19.99 4.04 5.94
C VAL A 174 18.99 3.26 6.78
N VAL A 175 19.31 2.00 7.07
CA VAL A 175 18.53 1.12 7.95
C VAL A 175 19.42 0.72 9.11
N ASN A 176 19.01 1.01 10.35
CA ASN A 176 19.77 0.71 11.57
C ASN A 176 21.22 1.20 11.55
N GLY A 177 21.47 2.38 10.95
CA GLY A 177 22.82 2.96 10.81
C GLY A 177 23.63 2.42 9.63
N THR A 178 23.13 1.41 8.90
CA THR A 178 23.78 0.86 7.72
C THR A 178 23.20 1.49 6.45
N LYS A 179 24.07 2.08 5.63
CA LYS A 179 23.69 2.60 4.31
C LYS A 179 23.52 1.45 3.31
N LEU A 180 22.33 1.34 2.73
CA LEU A 180 21.98 0.36 1.70
C LEU A 180 22.10 0.99 0.32
N THR A 181 22.67 0.24 -0.63
CA THR A 181 22.66 0.55 -2.05
C THR A 181 21.23 0.51 -2.61
N LYS A 182 21.02 1.01 -3.84
CA LYS A 182 19.73 0.92 -4.53
C LYS A 182 19.25 -0.53 -4.68
N ALA A 183 20.18 -1.45 -4.97
CA ALA A 183 19.87 -2.87 -5.16
C ALA A 183 19.45 -3.54 -3.84
N GLU A 184 20.20 -3.31 -2.77
CA GLU A 184 19.85 -3.82 -1.44
C GLU A 184 18.53 -3.22 -0.95
N THR A 185 18.28 -1.94 -1.19
CA THR A 185 17.02 -1.29 -0.82
C THR A 185 15.82 -1.93 -1.53
N ARG A 186 15.95 -2.17 -2.84
CA ARG A 186 14.95 -2.89 -3.64
C ARG A 186 14.71 -4.30 -3.12
N GLU A 187 15.79 -5.01 -2.78
CA GLU A 187 15.71 -6.35 -2.21
C GLU A 187 14.93 -6.33 -0.90
N GLN A 188 15.31 -5.48 0.05
CA GLN A 188 14.63 -5.35 1.35
C GLN A 188 13.15 -5.02 1.20
N ALA A 189 12.78 -4.12 0.29
CA ALA A 189 11.37 -3.78 0.01
C ALA A 189 10.57 -4.95 -0.60
N SER A 190 11.25 -5.85 -1.31
CA SER A 190 10.62 -6.99 -2.00
C SER A 190 10.52 -8.25 -1.14
N LEU A 191 11.22 -8.32 0.00
CA LEU A 191 11.15 -9.46 0.91
C LEU A 191 9.71 -9.65 1.42
N GLN A 192 9.31 -10.91 1.58
CA GLN A 192 8.02 -11.25 2.13
C GLN A 192 7.86 -10.67 3.54
N GLY A 193 6.73 -10.02 3.79
CA GLY A 193 6.44 -9.36 5.04
C GLY A 193 7.07 -7.98 5.21
N SER A 194 7.83 -7.49 4.24
CA SER A 194 8.34 -6.12 4.28
C SER A 194 7.23 -5.10 4.12
N VAL A 195 7.25 -4.10 4.99
CA VAL A 195 6.34 -2.96 4.98
C VAL A 195 7.11 -1.72 4.53
N VAL A 196 6.61 -1.03 3.52
CA VAL A 196 7.15 0.24 3.04
C VAL A 196 6.10 1.32 3.22
N VAL A 197 6.42 2.35 4.02
CA VAL A 197 5.58 3.53 4.22
C VAL A 197 6.22 4.72 3.53
N PHE A 198 5.47 5.47 2.75
CA PHE A 198 5.99 6.58 1.95
C PHE A 198 5.00 7.72 1.84
N ASP A 199 5.50 8.89 1.47
CA ASP A 199 4.65 10.05 1.23
C ASP A 199 3.80 9.79 -0.02
N SER A 200 2.48 9.99 0.05
CA SER A 200 1.60 9.72 -1.09
C SER A 200 1.91 10.59 -2.32
N ARG A 201 2.70 11.67 -2.17
CA ARG A 201 3.21 12.50 -3.28
C ARG A 201 4.48 11.93 -3.92
N ASP A 202 5.09 10.89 -3.38
CA ASP A 202 6.26 10.29 -4.02
C ASP A 202 5.84 9.58 -5.31
N TRP A 203 6.54 9.89 -6.41
CA TRP A 203 6.39 9.14 -7.66
C TRP A 203 6.91 7.72 -7.47
N HIS A 204 6.05 6.76 -7.74
CA HIS A 204 6.37 5.35 -7.58
C HIS A 204 5.67 4.49 -8.63
N ARG A 205 6.12 3.25 -8.78
CA ARG A 205 5.55 2.28 -9.71
C ARG A 205 5.71 0.85 -9.21
N VAL A 206 5.00 -0.08 -9.82
CA VAL A 206 5.25 -1.52 -9.75
C VAL A 206 5.69 -1.99 -11.13
N THR A 207 6.94 -2.46 -11.26
CA THR A 207 7.47 -2.96 -12.53
C THR A 207 6.69 -4.18 -13.01
N PRO A 208 6.65 -4.48 -14.33
CA PRO A 208 5.99 -5.66 -14.85
C PRO A 208 6.36 -6.97 -14.15
N ILE A 209 5.38 -7.83 -13.92
CA ILE A 209 5.59 -9.22 -13.54
C ILE A 209 6.00 -10.02 -14.78
N ILE A 210 7.16 -10.65 -14.71
CA ILE A 210 7.72 -11.48 -15.79
C ILE A 210 7.21 -12.92 -15.64
N LYS A 211 7.09 -13.40 -14.40
CA LYS A 211 6.66 -14.76 -14.07
C LYS A 211 5.99 -14.80 -12.70
N GLY A 212 5.04 -15.72 -12.52
CA GLY A 212 4.39 -15.98 -11.23
C GLY A 212 3.25 -15.01 -10.94
N THR A 213 2.86 -14.94 -9.67
CA THR A 213 1.82 -14.04 -9.16
C THR A 213 2.31 -13.36 -7.89
N ARG A 214 2.16 -12.03 -7.81
CA ARG A 214 2.51 -11.23 -6.63
C ARG A 214 1.25 -10.69 -5.96
N TYR A 215 1.18 -10.86 -4.65
CA TYR A 215 0.17 -10.29 -3.77
C TYR A 215 0.75 -9.20 -2.88
N SER A 216 -0.03 -8.15 -2.65
CA SER A 216 0.32 -7.10 -1.69
C SER A 216 -0.91 -6.51 -1.02
N LEU A 217 -0.71 -5.95 0.17
CA LEU A 217 -1.70 -5.08 0.81
C LEU A 217 -1.25 -3.62 0.71
N THR A 218 -2.19 -2.74 0.40
CA THR A 218 -1.98 -1.30 0.34
C THR A 218 -2.94 -0.58 1.27
N CYS A 219 -2.46 0.50 1.89
CA CYS A 219 -3.24 1.34 2.80
C CYS A 219 -2.90 2.81 2.54
N TRP A 220 -3.89 3.69 2.67
CA TRP A 220 -3.70 5.14 2.61
C TRP A 220 -4.21 5.80 3.88
N THR A 221 -3.54 6.88 4.29
CA THR A 221 -4.00 7.75 5.36
C THR A 221 -4.41 9.10 4.81
N VAL A 222 -5.41 9.72 5.45
CA VAL A 222 -5.92 11.03 5.10
C VAL A 222 -5.80 11.95 6.30
N GLY A 223 -5.56 13.23 6.04
CA GLY A 223 -5.57 14.28 7.05
C GLY A 223 -5.72 15.67 6.43
N PRO A 224 -5.62 16.74 7.22
CA PRO A 224 -5.85 18.11 6.77
C PRO A 224 -4.85 18.51 5.70
N ASN A 225 -5.25 19.32 4.71
CA ASN A 225 -4.36 19.78 3.63
C ASN A 225 -2.97 20.21 4.12
N LEU A 226 -1.96 19.87 3.32
CA LEU A 226 -0.59 20.30 3.58
C LEU A 226 -0.56 21.84 3.53
N ARG A 227 0.05 22.46 4.55
CA ARG A 227 0.20 23.91 4.65
C ARG A 227 1.40 24.39 3.84
#